data_AF-A0AAW6S5H6-F1
#
_entry.id   AF-A0AAW6S5H6-F1
#
_cell.length_a   1.000
_cell.length_b   1.000
_cell.length_c   1.000
_cell.angle_alpha   90.00
_cell.angle_beta   90.00
_cell.angle_gamma   90.00
#
_symmetry.space_group_name_H-M   'P 1'
#
loop_
_entity.id
_entity.type
_entity.pdbx_description
1 polymer ?
#
loop_
_entity_poly.entity_id
_entity_poly.type
_entity_poly.pdbx_seq_one_letter_code
_entity_poly.pdbx_strand_id
1 'polypeptide(L)'
;MKTSNKFESELLQTLARVRSVNEKRRHDEDEDPDKSSVVKRQRVSPGLTRISTLDRQAVLHAAIRDILLGKITQGEALKRLRVEVLGMKQDEYAKLVSVSRKTLSDVENGRGNYSADIINKIFKPFGLQTGLVPISKSLIASLFT
;
A
#
# COMPACT_ATOMS: atom_id res chain seq x y z
N MET A 1 27.16 -5.00 34.92
CA MET A 1 25.74 -5.00 34.50
C MET A 1 25.09 -3.66 34.91
N LYS A 2 25.17 -2.60 34.10
CA LYS A 2 24.75 -1.21 34.47
C LYS A 2 23.72 -0.58 33.50
N THR A 3 23.05 -1.36 32.67
CA THR A 3 22.21 -0.85 31.56
C THR A 3 20.72 -0.70 31.87
N SER A 4 20.20 -1.30 32.94
CA SER A 4 18.76 -1.29 33.27
C SER A 4 18.25 0.09 33.75
N ASN A 5 19.09 0.86 34.44
CA ASN A 5 18.71 2.12 35.08
C ASN A 5 18.46 3.28 34.06
N LYS A 6 19.13 3.23 32.91
CA LYS A 6 18.98 4.27 31.87
C LYS A 6 17.63 4.18 31.14
N PHE A 7 17.15 2.97 30.89
CA PHE A 7 15.87 2.76 30.20
C PHE A 7 14.68 3.16 31.09
N GLU A 8 14.73 2.81 32.38
CA GLU A 8 13.70 3.19 33.35
C GLU A 8 13.61 4.71 33.55
N SER A 9 14.74 5.40 33.58
CA SER A 9 14.77 6.87 33.70
C SER A 9 14.22 7.58 32.45
N GLU A 10 14.47 7.05 31.25
CA GLU A 10 13.92 7.56 29.99
C GLU A 10 12.40 7.32 29.91
N LEU A 11 11.92 6.18 30.38
CA LEU A 11 10.50 5.84 30.43
C LEU A 11 9.74 6.72 31.44
N LEU A 12 10.32 6.99 32.61
CA LEU A 12 9.77 7.91 33.61
C LEU A 12 9.72 9.36 33.10
N GLN A 13 10.76 9.83 32.39
CA GLN A 13 10.74 11.15 31.74
C GLN A 13 9.64 11.25 30.69
N THR A 14 9.43 10.19 29.92
CA THR A 14 8.38 10.13 28.90
C THR A 14 6.99 10.19 29.54
N LEU A 15 6.76 9.43 30.62
CA LEU A 15 5.49 9.44 31.36
C LEU A 15 5.20 10.80 32.01
N ALA A 16 6.22 11.45 32.59
CA ALA A 16 6.08 12.79 33.17
C ALA A 16 5.73 13.85 32.11
N ARG A 17 6.32 13.74 30.92
CA ARG A 17 6.01 14.61 29.77
C ARG A 17 4.57 14.40 29.27
N VAL A 18 4.10 13.17 29.20
CA VAL A 18 2.71 12.88 28.78
C VAL A 18 1.71 13.41 29.82
N ARG A 19 1.97 13.23 31.12
CA ARG A 19 1.10 13.76 32.18
C ARG A 19 1.02 15.28 32.17
N SER A 20 2.14 15.98 32.09
CA SER A 20 2.18 17.45 32.04
C SER A 20 1.47 18.04 30.81
N VAL A 21 1.53 17.38 29.65
CA VAL A 21 0.77 17.78 28.46
C VAL A 21 -0.73 17.59 28.67
N ASN A 22 -1.13 16.50 29.33
CA ASN A 22 -2.54 16.21 29.59
C ASN A 22 -3.13 17.11 30.69
N GLU A 23 -2.35 17.47 31.70
CA GLU A 23 -2.74 18.43 32.74
C GLU A 23 -2.88 19.85 32.19
N LYS A 24 -1.98 20.28 31.28
CA LYS A 24 -2.14 21.55 30.56
C LYS A 24 -3.42 21.60 29.73
N ARG A 25 -3.74 20.51 29.01
CA ARG A 25 -5.00 20.41 28.25
C ARG A 25 -6.24 20.50 29.14
N ARG A 26 -6.18 19.96 30.36
CA ARG A 26 -7.30 20.05 31.31
C ARG A 26 -7.46 21.46 31.89
N HIS A 27 -6.36 22.18 32.11
CA HIS A 27 -6.41 23.53 32.65
C HIS A 27 -6.90 24.58 31.63
N ASP A 28 -6.66 24.34 30.34
CA ASP A 28 -7.16 25.20 29.25
C ASP A 28 -8.65 24.93 28.92
N GLU A 29 -9.26 23.87 29.46
CA GLU A 29 -10.68 23.50 29.24
C GLU A 29 -11.64 24.09 30.29
N ASP A 30 -11.14 24.75 31.34
CA ASP A 30 -11.95 25.33 32.43
C ASP A 30 -12.34 26.82 32.20
N GLU A 31 -12.03 27.42 31.05
CA GLU A 31 -12.54 28.75 30.67
C GLU A 31 -13.50 28.68 29.46
N ASP A 32 -14.76 29.04 29.75
CA ASP A 32 -15.89 29.35 28.86
C ASP A 32 -16.65 28.14 28.24
N PRO A 33 -17.87 27.83 28.71
CA PRO A 33 -18.64 26.65 28.27
C PRO A 33 -19.21 26.73 26.83
N ASP A 34 -18.97 27.82 26.09
CA ASP A 34 -19.58 28.06 24.76
C ASP A 34 -18.59 28.04 23.57
N LYS A 35 -17.55 27.20 23.61
CA LYS A 35 -16.75 26.89 22.41
C LYS A 35 -16.69 25.39 22.16
N SER A 36 -17.71 24.91 21.45
CA SER A 36 -17.69 23.59 20.82
C SER A 36 -16.54 23.52 19.80
N SER A 37 -15.39 22.99 20.22
CA SER A 37 -14.31 22.63 19.31
C SER A 37 -14.73 21.39 18.51
N VAL A 38 -15.36 21.64 17.36
CA VAL A 38 -15.72 20.61 16.40
C VAL A 38 -14.42 19.97 15.90
N VAL A 39 -14.02 18.86 16.51
CA VAL A 39 -13.00 17.97 15.97
C VAL A 39 -13.51 17.49 14.63
N LYS A 40 -13.01 18.11 13.56
CA LYS A 40 -13.30 17.76 12.17
C LYS A 40 -12.70 16.39 11.92
N ARG A 41 -13.42 15.33 12.32
CA ARG A 41 -13.13 13.95 11.90
C ARG A 41 -13.26 13.95 10.39
N GLN A 42 -12.13 14.02 9.71
CA GLN A 42 -12.06 13.90 8.25
C GLN A 42 -12.71 12.55 7.90
N ARG A 43 -13.94 12.59 7.37
CA ARG A 43 -14.56 11.41 6.78
C ARG A 43 -13.64 10.94 5.65
N VAL A 44 -13.19 9.70 5.72
CA VAL A 44 -12.61 9.02 4.56
C VAL A 44 -13.68 9.09 3.47
N SER A 45 -13.31 9.65 2.31
CA SER A 45 -14.23 10.00 1.24
C SER A 45 -15.18 8.83 0.91
N PRO A 46 -16.50 9.05 0.78
CA PRO A 46 -17.48 7.98 0.63
C PRO A 46 -17.46 7.27 -0.73
N GLY A 47 -16.45 7.55 -1.57
CA GLY A 47 -16.34 7.04 -2.95
C GLY A 47 -15.36 5.88 -3.14
N LEU A 48 -14.79 5.31 -2.07
CA LEU A 48 -13.91 4.14 -2.23
C LEU A 48 -14.76 2.87 -2.22
N THR A 49 -15.04 2.35 -3.41
CA THR A 49 -15.74 1.08 -3.60
C THR A 49 -15.03 -0.01 -2.80
N ARG A 50 -15.65 -0.52 -1.73
CA ARG A 50 -15.12 -1.67 -0.98
C ARG A 50 -15.31 -2.91 -1.84
N ILE A 51 -14.33 -3.21 -2.68
CA ILE A 51 -14.30 -4.44 -3.48
C ILE A 51 -14.22 -5.62 -2.51
N SER A 52 -15.16 -6.57 -2.63
CA SER A 52 -15.23 -7.76 -1.78
C SER A 52 -14.00 -8.64 -1.98
N THR A 53 -13.68 -9.51 -1.01
CA THR A 53 -12.51 -10.40 -1.11
C THR A 53 -12.61 -11.36 -2.30
N LEU A 54 -13.81 -11.84 -2.63
CA LEU A 54 -14.07 -12.67 -3.81
C LEU A 54 -13.79 -11.90 -5.12
N ASP A 55 -14.17 -10.64 -5.17
CA ASP A 55 -13.93 -9.79 -6.35
C ASP A 55 -12.43 -9.54 -6.57
N ARG A 56 -11.64 -9.38 -5.49
CA ARG A 56 -10.19 -9.20 -5.59
C ARG A 56 -9.48 -10.40 -6.21
N GLN A 57 -9.87 -11.60 -5.81
CA GLN A 57 -9.29 -12.83 -6.38
C GLN A 57 -9.64 -12.96 -7.87
N ALA A 58 -10.89 -12.64 -8.22
CA ALA A 58 -11.34 -12.65 -9.62
C ALA A 58 -10.56 -11.65 -10.48
N VAL A 59 -10.35 -10.43 -9.98
CA VAL A 59 -9.54 -9.40 -10.66
C VAL A 59 -8.10 -9.87 -10.83
N LEU A 60 -7.50 -10.46 -9.79
CA LEU A 60 -6.13 -10.97 -9.84
C LEU A 60 -5.99 -12.09 -10.89
N HIS A 61 -6.90 -13.07 -10.88
CA HIS A 61 -6.91 -14.15 -11.87
C HIS A 61 -7.11 -13.64 -13.30
N ALA A 62 -8.02 -12.69 -13.49
CA ALA A 62 -8.26 -12.07 -14.80
C ALA A 62 -7.01 -11.36 -15.31
N ALA A 63 -6.35 -10.56 -14.46
CA ALA A 63 -5.12 -9.85 -14.82
C ALA A 63 -3.99 -10.82 -15.19
N ILE A 64 -3.79 -11.91 -14.43
CA ILE A 64 -2.79 -12.95 -14.76
C ILE A 64 -3.07 -13.56 -16.13
N ARG A 65 -4.32 -13.96 -16.38
CA ARG A 65 -4.73 -14.54 -17.66
C ARG A 65 -4.49 -13.57 -18.82
N ASP A 66 -4.85 -12.30 -18.63
CA ASP A 66 -4.71 -11.27 -19.66
C ASP A 66 -3.23 -10.96 -19.96
N ILE A 67 -2.34 -10.96 -18.95
CA ILE A 67 -0.89 -10.85 -19.15
C ILE A 67 -0.37 -12.05 -19.93
N LEU A 68 -0.71 -13.28 -19.52
CA LEU A 68 -0.18 -14.51 -20.11
C LEU A 68 -0.64 -14.69 -21.56
N LEU A 69 -1.85 -14.25 -21.90
CA LEU A 69 -2.34 -14.24 -23.29
C LEU A 69 -1.83 -13.02 -24.09
N GLY A 70 -1.08 -12.12 -23.46
CA GLY A 70 -0.56 -10.90 -24.06
C GLY A 70 -1.64 -9.92 -24.52
N LYS A 71 -2.77 -9.86 -23.79
CA LYS A 71 -3.85 -8.89 -24.03
C LYS A 71 -3.56 -7.54 -23.39
N ILE A 72 -2.84 -7.56 -22.27
CA ILE A 72 -2.37 -6.37 -21.57
C ILE A 72 -0.87 -6.51 -21.33
N THR A 73 -0.19 -5.37 -21.26
CA THR A 73 1.22 -5.31 -20.88
C THR A 73 1.40 -5.58 -19.38
N GLN A 74 2.63 -5.91 -18.99
CA GLN A 74 2.99 -6.05 -17.57
C GLN A 74 2.73 -4.77 -16.77
N GLY A 75 2.99 -3.59 -17.35
CA GLY A 75 2.75 -2.30 -16.71
C GLY A 75 1.26 -2.00 -16.50
N GLU A 76 0.43 -2.29 -17.51
CA GLU A 76 -1.02 -2.15 -17.41
C GLU A 76 -1.61 -3.08 -16.36
N ALA A 77 -1.13 -4.33 -16.30
CA ALA A 77 -1.55 -5.27 -15.29
C ALA A 77 -1.17 -4.81 -13.87
N LEU A 78 0.04 -4.28 -13.69
CA LEU A 78 0.47 -3.71 -12.42
C LEU A 78 -0.46 -2.57 -11.98
N LYS A 79 -0.74 -1.64 -12.89
CA LYS A 79 -1.63 -0.50 -12.63
C LYS A 79 -3.03 -0.99 -12.25
N ARG A 80 -3.55 -1.98 -12.98
CA ARG A 80 -4.86 -2.60 -12.73
C ARG A 80 -4.90 -3.24 -11.34
N LEU A 81 -3.93 -4.09 -11.01
CA LEU A 81 -3.83 -4.75 -9.70
C LEU A 81 -3.69 -3.73 -8.56
N ARG A 82 -2.85 -2.69 -8.73
CA ARG A 82 -2.69 -1.65 -7.71
C ARG A 82 -4.01 -0.91 -7.42
N VAL A 83 -4.77 -0.56 -8.44
CA VAL A 83 -6.01 0.21 -8.29
C VAL A 83 -7.17 -0.69 -7.85
N GLU A 84 -7.39 -1.81 -8.54
CA GLU A 84 -8.58 -2.66 -8.34
C GLU A 84 -8.41 -3.64 -7.16
N VAL A 85 -7.20 -4.10 -6.83
CA VAL A 85 -7.00 -5.05 -5.72
C VAL A 85 -6.66 -4.32 -4.42
N LEU A 86 -5.78 -3.31 -4.48
CA LEU A 86 -5.29 -2.61 -3.29
C LEU A 86 -5.96 -1.25 -3.06
N GLY A 87 -6.53 -0.63 -4.08
CA GLY A 87 -7.13 0.71 -3.97
C GLY A 87 -6.11 1.81 -3.66
N MET A 88 -4.83 1.59 -3.97
CA MET A 88 -3.74 2.49 -3.56
C MET A 88 -3.37 3.49 -4.64
N LYS A 89 -3.04 4.70 -4.22
CA LYS A 89 -2.39 5.66 -5.11
C LYS A 89 -0.97 5.23 -5.42
N GLN A 90 -0.43 5.74 -6.52
CA GLN A 90 0.91 5.40 -6.99
C GLN A 90 2.00 5.69 -5.95
N ASP A 91 1.91 6.84 -5.26
CA ASP A 91 2.85 7.22 -4.20
C ASP A 91 2.83 6.27 -3.00
N GLU A 92 1.65 5.83 -2.59
CA GLU A 92 1.48 4.92 -1.46
C GLU A 92 2.01 3.53 -1.81
N TYR A 93 1.73 3.05 -3.02
CA TYR A 93 2.21 1.77 -3.49
C TYR A 93 3.73 1.75 -3.69
N ALA A 94 4.32 2.82 -4.24
CA ALA A 94 5.76 2.93 -4.40
C ALA A 94 6.50 2.82 -3.05
N LYS A 95 5.93 3.42 -1.99
CA LYS A 95 6.44 3.29 -0.61
C LYS A 95 6.29 1.85 -0.09
N LEU A 96 5.14 1.21 -0.33
CA LEU A 96 4.89 -0.18 0.09
C LEU A 96 5.92 -1.16 -0.48
N VAL A 97 6.24 -1.04 -1.77
CA VAL A 97 7.22 -1.91 -2.44
C VAL A 97 8.64 -1.35 -2.43
N SER A 98 8.89 -0.27 -1.68
CA SER A 98 10.19 0.38 -1.50
C SER A 98 10.90 0.69 -2.83
N VAL A 99 10.20 1.33 -3.77
CA VAL A 99 10.76 1.86 -5.03
C VAL A 99 10.45 3.35 -5.17
N SER A 100 11.16 4.04 -6.06
CA SER A 100 10.81 5.44 -6.33
C SER A 100 9.46 5.52 -7.06
N ARG A 101 8.70 6.59 -6.81
CA ARG A 101 7.46 6.87 -7.55
C ARG A 101 7.70 6.93 -9.07
N LYS A 102 8.83 7.51 -9.49
CA LYS A 102 9.23 7.57 -10.90
C LYS A 102 9.42 6.18 -11.49
N THR A 103 10.14 5.30 -10.79
CA THR A 103 10.32 3.89 -11.19
C THR A 103 8.98 3.20 -11.37
N LEU A 104 8.07 3.32 -10.41
CA LEU A 104 6.74 2.71 -10.52
C LEU A 104 5.95 3.28 -11.72
N SER A 105 6.03 4.59 -11.95
CA SER A 105 5.38 5.24 -13.10
C SER A 105 5.90 4.78 -14.43
N ASP A 106 7.21 4.69 -14.54
CA ASP A 106 7.83 4.27 -15.78
C ASP A 106 7.52 2.78 -16.05
N VAL A 107 7.54 1.90 -15.03
CA VAL A 107 7.05 0.51 -15.15
C VAL A 107 5.58 0.46 -15.60
N GLU A 108 4.67 1.19 -14.95
CA GLU A 108 3.24 1.17 -15.28
C GLU A 108 2.94 1.69 -16.69
N ASN A 109 3.78 2.58 -17.21
CA ASN A 109 3.64 3.14 -18.57
C ASN A 109 4.49 2.40 -19.62
N GLY A 110 5.12 1.28 -19.26
CA GLY A 110 5.98 0.53 -20.18
C GLY A 110 7.24 1.30 -20.63
N ARG A 111 7.67 2.30 -19.86
CA ARG A 111 8.86 3.10 -20.14
C ARG A 111 10.06 2.51 -19.39
N GLY A 112 11.09 2.11 -20.13
CA GLY A 112 12.36 1.66 -19.56
C GLY A 112 12.50 0.15 -19.43
N ASN A 113 13.75 -0.31 -19.36
CA ASN A 113 14.11 -1.72 -19.20
C ASN A 113 14.49 -1.97 -17.73
N TYR A 114 13.55 -2.52 -16.95
CA TYR A 114 13.76 -2.79 -15.53
C TYR A 114 14.25 -4.21 -15.30
N SER A 115 15.14 -4.38 -14.31
CA SER A 115 15.61 -5.71 -13.93
C SER A 115 14.48 -6.58 -13.39
N ALA A 116 14.61 -7.89 -13.55
CA ALA A 116 13.70 -8.87 -12.96
C ALA A 116 13.52 -8.65 -11.45
N ASP A 117 14.58 -8.25 -10.73
CA ASP A 117 14.51 -7.96 -9.29
C ASP A 117 13.55 -6.82 -8.96
N ILE A 118 13.58 -5.73 -9.74
CA ILE A 118 12.65 -4.60 -9.55
C ILE A 118 11.23 -5.07 -9.83
N ILE A 119 11.01 -5.83 -10.90
CA ILE A 119 9.69 -6.36 -11.24
C ILE A 119 9.19 -7.29 -10.13
N ASN A 120 10.01 -8.24 -9.68
CA ASN A 120 9.68 -9.15 -8.57
C ASN A 120 9.30 -8.39 -7.31
N LYS A 121 10.05 -7.35 -6.96
CA LYS A 121 9.76 -6.49 -5.80
C LYS A 121 8.39 -5.83 -5.91
N ILE A 122 8.07 -5.30 -7.08
CA ILE A 122 6.84 -4.57 -7.36
C ILE A 122 5.63 -5.51 -7.44
N PHE A 123 5.80 -6.77 -7.85
CA PHE A 123 4.72 -7.75 -7.95
C PHE A 123 4.55 -8.64 -6.70
N LYS A 124 5.52 -8.61 -5.78
CA LYS A 124 5.51 -9.36 -4.51
C LYS A 124 4.21 -9.24 -3.70
N PRO A 125 3.56 -8.05 -3.56
CA PRO A 125 2.31 -7.93 -2.81
C PRO A 125 1.15 -8.75 -3.38
N PHE A 126 1.22 -9.14 -4.66
CA PHE A 126 0.21 -9.97 -5.34
C PHE A 126 0.59 -11.46 -5.38
N GLY A 127 1.72 -11.85 -4.79
CA GLY A 127 2.24 -13.22 -4.89
C GLY A 127 2.76 -13.56 -6.29
N LEU A 128 3.16 -12.56 -7.08
CA LEU A 128 3.63 -12.72 -8.45
C LEU A 128 5.13 -12.44 -8.57
N GLN A 129 5.78 -13.15 -9.48
CA GLN A 129 7.20 -12.99 -9.82
C GLN A 129 7.41 -13.23 -11.32
N THR A 130 8.48 -12.67 -11.88
CA THR A 130 8.92 -12.92 -13.25
C THR A 130 9.45 -14.34 -13.41
N GLY A 131 9.09 -15.00 -14.51
CA GLY A 131 9.57 -16.35 -14.84
C GLY A 131 9.41 -16.64 -16.33
N LEU A 132 9.80 -17.84 -16.74
CA LEU A 132 9.63 -18.30 -18.12
C LEU A 132 8.19 -18.73 -18.37
N VAL A 133 7.64 -18.31 -19.50
CA VAL A 133 6.32 -18.73 -19.99
C VAL A 133 6.46 -19.14 -21.46
N PRO A 134 5.61 -20.06 -21.95
CA PRO A 134 5.60 -20.43 -23.36
C PRO A 134 5.33 -19.21 -24.26
N ILE A 135 6.05 -19.09 -25.37
CA ILE A 135 5.79 -18.02 -26.36
C ILE A 135 4.45 -18.27 -27.08
N SER A 136 4.07 -19.53 -27.22
CA SER A 136 2.82 -19.93 -27.86
C SER A 136 1.61 -19.62 -26.97
N LYS A 137 0.80 -18.66 -27.40
CA LYS A 137 -0.46 -18.29 -26.73
C LYS A 137 -1.46 -19.44 -26.72
N SER A 138 -1.48 -20.30 -27.74
CA SER A 138 -2.36 -21.47 -27.77
C SER A 138 -1.96 -22.51 -26.73
N LEU A 139 -0.66 -22.72 -26.54
CA LEU A 139 -0.14 -23.59 -25.48
C LEU A 139 -0.51 -23.02 -24.11
N ILE A 140 -0.32 -21.72 -23.88
CA ILE A 140 -0.77 -21.05 -22.64
C ILE A 140 -2.28 -21.24 -22.43
N ALA A 141 -3.09 -21.03 -23.47
CA ALA A 141 -4.54 -21.18 -23.38
C ALA A 141 -4.96 -22.60 -22.96
N SER A 142 -4.29 -23.63 -23.48
CA SER A 142 -4.58 -25.01 -23.11
C SER A 142 -4.34 -25.34 -21.63
N LEU A 143 -3.52 -24.57 -20.92
CA LEU A 143 -3.25 -24.77 -19.49
C LEU A 143 -4.40 -24.29 -18.57
N PHE A 144 -5.36 -23.55 -19.11
CA PHE A 144 -6.51 -23.03 -18.35
C PHE A 144 -7.81 -23.83 -18.57
N THR A 145 -7.75 -24.86 -19.42
CA THR A 145 -8.85 -25.80 -19.75
C THR A 145 -8.75 -27.04 -18.89
#